data_AF-A0A8J6MNI2-F1
#
_entry.id   AF-A0A8J6MNI2-F1
#
_cell.length_a   1.000
_cell.length_b   1.000
_cell.length_c   1.000
_cell.angle_alpha   90.00
_cell.angle_beta   90.00
_cell.angle_gamma   90.00
#
_symmetry.space_group_name_H-M   'P 1'
#
loop_
_entity.id
_entity.type
_entity.pdbx_description
1 polymer ?
#
loop_
_entity_poly.entity_id
_entity_poly.type
_entity_poly.pdbx_seq_one_letter_code
_entity_poly.pdbx_strand_id
1 'polypeptide(L)'
;MKDPNLVRKELLPIKDVLAHVRFTPKELSAQSHPEAMKLIAGDLINVTSLKLQTFKENGTRCRICGAKGEYFAKEKYSDQPYYHLNLYCLKSEEEVLMTKDHIIPIAKGGRDRLNNFQTLCVDCNKKKASQTKELVKKKHLKAKP
;
A
#
# COMPACT_ATOMS: atom_id res chain seq x y z
N MET A 1 17.24 5.25 -5.11
CA MET A 1 18.05 4.02 -5.02
C MET A 1 17.26 3.00 -4.20
N LYS A 2 17.04 1.78 -4.70
CA LYS A 2 16.36 0.72 -3.94
C LYS A 2 17.20 0.37 -2.72
N ASP A 3 16.55 0.16 -1.58
CA ASP A 3 17.24 -0.25 -0.35
C ASP A 3 18.01 -1.56 -0.62
N PRO A 4 19.35 -1.59 -0.47
CA PRO A 4 20.14 -2.76 -0.81
C PRO A 4 19.82 -3.99 0.04
N ASN A 5 19.16 -3.80 1.20
CA ASN A 5 18.75 -4.90 2.07
C ASN A 5 17.38 -5.49 1.72
N LEU A 6 16.65 -4.87 0.77
CA LEU A 6 15.34 -5.34 0.34
C LEU A 6 15.50 -6.34 -0.82
N VAL A 7 15.30 -7.62 -0.52
CA VAL A 7 15.37 -8.70 -1.51
C VAL A 7 14.02 -8.86 -2.18
N ARG A 8 13.98 -8.67 -3.49
CA ARG A 8 12.80 -8.94 -4.33
C ARG A 8 12.90 -10.32 -4.96
N LYS A 9 11.89 -11.16 -4.74
CA LYS A 9 11.83 -12.51 -5.29
C LYS A 9 11.18 -12.54 -6.68
N GLU A 10 10.02 -11.91 -6.83
CA GLU A 10 9.28 -11.88 -8.10
C GLU A 10 8.23 -10.75 -8.13
N LEU A 11 7.70 -10.49 -9.32
CA LEU A 11 6.59 -9.58 -9.57
C LEU A 11 5.31 -10.37 -9.82
N LEU A 12 4.21 -9.95 -9.21
CA LEU A 12 2.91 -10.61 -9.26
C LEU A 12 1.84 -9.65 -9.80
N PRO A 13 0.96 -10.13 -10.70
CA PRO A 13 -0.18 -9.35 -11.16
C PRO A 13 -1.10 -8.92 -10.01
N ILE A 14 -1.67 -7.72 -10.11
CA ILE A 14 -2.55 -7.15 -9.07
C ILE A 14 -3.73 -8.07 -8.77
N LYS A 15 -4.37 -8.61 -9.82
CA LYS A 15 -5.56 -9.46 -9.68
C LYS A 15 -5.25 -10.73 -8.86
N ASP A 16 -4.08 -11.33 -9.08
CA ASP A 16 -3.69 -12.58 -8.44
C ASP A 16 -3.45 -12.36 -6.95
N VAL A 17 -2.80 -11.24 -6.59
CA VAL A 17 -2.61 -10.86 -5.18
C VAL A 17 -3.93 -10.49 -4.50
N LEU A 18 -4.73 -9.60 -5.10
CA LEU A 18 -5.94 -9.09 -4.45
C LEU A 18 -7.03 -10.16 -4.28
N ALA A 19 -7.01 -11.22 -5.09
CA ALA A 19 -7.89 -12.38 -4.93
C ALA A 19 -7.70 -13.07 -3.56
N HIS A 20 -6.47 -13.09 -3.02
CA HIS A 20 -6.17 -13.75 -1.74
C HIS A 20 -6.42 -12.88 -0.51
N VAL A 21 -6.56 -11.57 -0.67
CA VAL A 21 -6.71 -10.63 0.46
C VAL A 21 -8.02 -10.88 1.21
N ARG A 22 -7.91 -10.96 2.55
CA ARG A 22 -9.02 -11.18 3.46
C ARG A 22 -9.24 -9.96 4.34
N PHE A 23 -10.49 -9.57 4.50
CA PHE A 23 -10.85 -8.47 5.40
C PHE A 23 -10.92 -8.97 6.83
N THR A 24 -10.25 -8.25 7.72
CA THR A 24 -10.29 -8.49 9.16
C THR A 24 -10.35 -7.14 9.88
N PRO A 25 -10.96 -7.09 11.07
CA PRO A 25 -10.82 -5.95 11.98
C PRO A 25 -9.34 -5.61 12.21
N LYS A 26 -9.05 -4.33 12.44
CA LYS A 26 -7.68 -3.83 12.61
C LYS A 26 -6.95 -4.59 13.73
N GLU A 27 -7.67 -4.89 14.80
CA GLU A 27 -7.18 -5.56 15.99
C GLU A 27 -6.59 -6.94 15.67
N LEU A 28 -7.15 -7.64 14.68
CA LEU A 28 -6.67 -8.92 14.17
C LEU A 28 -5.62 -8.77 13.07
N SER A 29 -5.68 -7.71 12.27
CA SER A 29 -4.66 -7.44 11.22
C SER A 29 -3.26 -7.16 11.78
N ALA A 30 -3.18 -6.73 13.05
CA ALA A 30 -1.93 -6.45 13.75
C ALA A 30 -1.32 -7.70 14.41
N GLN A 31 -2.05 -8.81 14.45
CA GLN A 31 -1.66 -10.04 15.11
C GLN A 31 -1.39 -11.14 14.08
N SER A 32 -0.35 -11.93 14.31
CA SER A 32 -0.05 -13.09 13.48
C SER A 32 -0.98 -14.24 13.88
N HIS A 33 -2.03 -14.47 13.09
CA HIS A 33 -2.94 -15.59 13.26
C HIS A 33 -2.85 -16.58 12.08
N PRO A 34 -3.05 -17.89 12.29
CA PRO A 34 -2.85 -18.90 11.26
C PRO A 34 -3.66 -18.65 9.96
N GLU A 35 -4.90 -18.16 10.08
CA GLU A 35 -5.77 -17.90 8.95
C GLU A 35 -5.36 -16.68 8.11
N ALA A 36 -4.51 -15.82 8.66
CA ALA A 36 -3.93 -14.66 7.98
C ALA A 36 -2.86 -15.06 6.96
N MET A 37 -2.23 -16.23 7.13
CA MET A 37 -1.15 -16.69 6.25
C MET A 37 -1.72 -17.51 5.09
N LYS A 38 -1.34 -17.14 3.86
CA LYS A 38 -1.68 -17.89 2.64
C LYS A 38 -0.46 -18.08 1.76
N LEU A 39 -0.41 -19.23 1.09
CA LEU A 39 0.59 -19.49 0.06
C LEU A 39 0.27 -18.63 -1.17
N ILE A 40 1.20 -17.77 -1.56
CA ILE A 40 1.15 -16.98 -2.78
C ILE A 40 2.47 -17.18 -3.52
N ALA A 41 2.39 -17.84 -4.68
CA ALA A 41 3.56 -18.23 -5.46
C ALA A 41 4.62 -18.96 -4.60
N GLY A 42 4.16 -19.94 -3.80
CA GLY A 42 5.03 -20.82 -3.02
C GLY A 42 5.51 -20.30 -1.65
N ASP A 43 5.23 -19.04 -1.29
CA ASP A 43 5.63 -18.49 0.03
C ASP A 43 4.41 -18.14 0.89
N LEU A 44 4.52 -18.33 2.20
CA LEU A 44 3.50 -17.89 3.15
C LEU A 44 3.56 -16.37 3.32
N ILE A 45 2.44 -15.71 3.07
CA ILE A 45 2.28 -14.25 3.16
C ILE A 45 1.06 -13.92 4.00
N ASN A 46 1.19 -12.91 4.86
CA ASN A 46 0.06 -12.33 5.58
C ASN A 46 -0.84 -11.54 4.61
N VAL A 47 -2.03 -12.07 4.33
CA VAL A 47 -3.02 -11.49 3.40
C VAL A 47 -4.08 -10.64 4.09
N THR A 48 -3.98 -10.43 5.41
CA THR A 48 -4.93 -9.63 6.21
C THR A 48 -4.35 -8.26 6.60
N SER A 49 -3.15 -7.90 6.15
CA SER A 49 -2.59 -6.58 6.46
C SER A 49 -3.52 -5.44 6.00
N LEU A 50 -3.65 -4.38 6.81
CA LEU A 50 -4.48 -3.22 6.46
C LEU A 50 -4.05 -2.56 5.15
N LYS A 51 -2.77 -2.68 4.78
CA LYS A 51 -2.23 -2.21 3.50
C LYS A 51 -2.92 -2.93 2.33
N LEU A 52 -2.94 -4.26 2.36
CA LEU A 52 -3.58 -5.07 1.33
C LEU A 52 -5.10 -4.90 1.33
N GLN A 53 -5.74 -4.86 2.50
CA GLN A 53 -7.17 -4.58 2.62
C GLN A 53 -7.53 -3.22 2.00
N THR A 54 -6.70 -2.18 2.23
CA THR A 54 -6.91 -0.85 1.62
C THR A 54 -6.81 -0.89 0.11
N PHE A 55 -5.83 -1.62 -0.44
CA PHE A 55 -5.68 -1.73 -1.90
C PHE A 55 -6.84 -2.49 -2.55
N LYS A 56 -7.39 -3.49 -1.86
CA LYS A 56 -8.58 -4.22 -2.30
C LYS A 56 -9.84 -3.35 -2.26
N GLU A 57 -10.11 -2.70 -1.13
CA GLU A 57 -11.33 -1.91 -0.91
C GLU A 57 -11.31 -0.57 -1.65
N ASN A 58 -10.21 0.18 -1.48
CA ASN A 58 -10.11 1.57 -1.93
C ASN A 58 -9.37 1.69 -3.27
N GLY A 59 -9.06 0.56 -3.91
CA GLY A 59 -8.39 0.45 -5.19
C GLY A 59 -6.90 0.79 -5.16
N THR A 60 -6.22 0.50 -6.27
CA THR A 60 -4.76 0.63 -6.41
C THR A 60 -4.30 1.97 -7.00
N ARG A 61 -5.18 2.97 -7.06
CA ARG A 61 -4.88 4.29 -7.64
C ARG A 61 -4.58 5.33 -6.56
N CYS A 62 -3.53 6.11 -6.76
CA CYS A 62 -3.19 7.22 -5.90
C CYS A 62 -4.33 8.27 -5.91
N ARG A 63 -4.92 8.54 -4.74
CA ARG A 63 -6.05 9.48 -4.61
C ARG A 63 -5.68 10.96 -4.77
N ILE A 64 -4.38 11.29 -4.87
CA ILE A 64 -3.89 12.66 -5.15
C ILE A 64 -3.51 12.83 -6.62
N CYS A 65 -2.48 12.11 -7.11
CA CYS A 65 -1.96 12.31 -8.46
C CYS A 65 -2.58 11.42 -9.55
N GLY A 66 -3.35 10.40 -9.16
CA GLY A 66 -4.02 9.49 -10.09
C GLY A 66 -3.16 8.32 -10.62
N ALA A 67 -1.88 8.24 -10.24
CA ALA A 67 -0.99 7.14 -10.61
C ALA A 67 -1.62 5.78 -10.28
N LYS A 68 -1.58 4.84 -11.23
CA LYS A 68 -2.18 3.51 -11.11
C LYS A 68 -1.10 2.53 -10.64
N GLY A 69 -1.41 1.69 -9.65
CA GLY A 69 -0.57 0.54 -9.36
C GLY A 69 -0.52 -0.39 -10.57
N GLU A 70 0.66 -0.94 -10.85
CA GLU A 70 0.96 -1.81 -11.98
C GLU A 70 1.11 -3.28 -11.53
N TYR A 71 1.88 -3.53 -10.46
CA TYR A 71 2.12 -4.87 -9.95
C TYR A 71 2.45 -4.87 -8.46
N PHE A 72 2.38 -6.04 -7.84
CA PHE A 72 2.96 -6.29 -6.52
C PHE A 72 4.35 -6.91 -6.67
N ALA A 73 5.31 -6.42 -5.90
CA ALA A 73 6.57 -7.11 -5.70
C ALA A 73 6.49 -7.95 -4.42
N LYS A 74 6.92 -9.21 -4.50
CA LYS A 74 7.12 -10.08 -3.35
C LYS A 74 8.53 -9.87 -2.82
N GLU A 75 8.63 -9.22 -1.66
CA GLU A 75 9.88 -8.67 -1.13
C GLU A 75 10.03 -8.96 0.36
N LYS A 76 11.27 -9.12 0.83
CA LYS A 76 11.57 -9.20 2.26
C LYS A 76 12.90 -8.55 2.57
N TYR A 77 13.06 -8.08 3.80
CA TYR A 77 14.37 -7.79 4.35
C TYR A 77 15.03 -9.08 4.85
N SER A 78 16.36 -9.10 4.89
CA SER A 78 17.14 -10.30 5.26
C SER A 78 16.87 -10.78 6.69
N ASP A 79 16.53 -9.86 7.59
CA ASP A 79 16.17 -10.10 8.99
C ASP A 79 14.71 -10.54 9.19
N GLN A 80 13.88 -10.49 8.14
CA GLN A 80 12.47 -10.81 8.24
C GLN A 80 12.19 -12.25 7.79
N PRO A 81 11.40 -13.03 8.56
CA PRO A 81 11.15 -14.44 8.26
C PRO A 81 10.20 -14.64 7.07
N TYR A 82 9.34 -13.65 6.78
CA TYR A 82 8.29 -13.78 5.77
C TYR A 82 8.39 -12.72 4.68
N TYR A 83 7.92 -13.07 3.49
CA TYR A 83 7.74 -12.12 2.40
C TYR A 83 6.54 -11.22 2.62
N HIS A 84 6.67 -9.98 2.15
CA HIS A 84 5.61 -9.00 2.06
C HIS A 84 5.30 -8.69 0.60
N LEU A 85 4.09 -8.19 0.38
CA LEU A 85 3.65 -7.71 -0.93
C LEU A 85 3.62 -6.19 -0.93
N ASN A 86 4.40 -5.57 -1.81
CA ASN A 86 4.45 -4.12 -1.99
C ASN A 86 3.90 -3.76 -3.37
N LEU A 87 2.92 -2.87 -3.41
CA LEU A 87 2.33 -2.40 -4.67
C LEU A 87 3.18 -1.27 -5.23
N TYR A 88 3.50 -1.32 -6.51
CA TYR A 88 4.25 -0.27 -7.21
C TYR A 88 3.41 0.30 -8.36
N CYS A 89 3.59 1.60 -8.61
CA CYS A 89 3.19 2.24 -9.85
C CYS A 89 4.43 2.64 -10.64
N LEU A 90 4.26 2.96 -11.92
CA LEU A 90 5.32 3.55 -12.74
C LEU A 90 5.03 5.04 -12.95
N LYS A 91 6.04 5.88 -12.71
CA LYS A 91 6.03 7.31 -13.05
C LYS A 91 7.27 7.61 -13.88
N SER A 92 7.08 7.98 -15.13
CA SER A 92 8.20 8.17 -16.07
C SER A 92 9.16 6.97 -16.05
N GLU A 93 8.59 5.77 -16.12
CA GLU A 93 9.30 4.48 -16.08
C GLU A 93 10.01 4.14 -14.76
N GLU A 94 9.98 5.03 -13.76
CA GLU A 94 10.49 4.75 -12.42
C GLU A 94 9.44 4.11 -11.52
N GLU A 95 9.87 3.09 -10.76
CA GLU A 95 9.04 2.43 -9.76
C GLU A 95 8.80 3.35 -8.55
N VAL A 96 7.53 3.60 -8.26
CA VAL A 96 7.11 4.38 -7.10
C VAL A 96 6.19 3.54 -6.22
N LEU A 97 6.62 3.33 -4.97
CA LEU A 97 5.88 2.56 -3.98
C LEU A 97 4.49 3.18 -3.72
N MET A 98 3.48 2.33 -3.69
CA MET A 98 2.13 2.66 -3.26
C MET A 98 1.94 2.28 -1.79
N THR A 99 1.26 3.16 -1.06
CA THR A 99 1.14 3.11 0.39
C THR A 99 -0.32 3.26 0.80
N LYS A 100 -0.64 2.74 1.98
CA LYS A 100 -1.85 3.06 2.73
C LYS A 100 -1.61 4.37 3.49
N ASP A 101 -2.58 5.26 3.46
CA ASP A 101 -2.59 6.48 4.26
C ASP A 101 -4.01 6.81 4.74
N HIS A 102 -4.16 7.67 5.75
CA HIS A 102 -5.46 8.12 6.23
C HIS A 102 -6.04 9.24 5.35
N ILE A 103 -7.35 9.24 5.11
CA ILE A 103 -8.07 10.33 4.42
C ILE A 103 -8.02 11.59 5.29
N ILE A 104 -8.55 11.47 6.51
CA ILE A 104 -8.39 12.44 7.58
C ILE A 104 -7.17 12.00 8.40
N PRO A 105 -6.11 12.82 8.52
CA PRO A 105 -4.95 12.50 9.34
C PRO A 105 -5.34 12.22 10.80
N ILE A 106 -4.62 11.31 11.47
CA ILE A 106 -4.82 11.01 12.90
C ILE A 106 -4.73 12.29 13.74
N ALA A 107 -3.74 13.15 13.46
CA ALA A 107 -3.54 14.43 14.13
C ALA A 107 -4.72 15.42 14.00
N LYS A 108 -5.69 15.12 13.12
CA LYS A 108 -6.92 15.91 12.90
C LYS A 108 -8.18 15.13 13.28
N GLY A 109 -8.06 14.13 14.17
CA GLY A 109 -9.18 13.29 14.62
C GLY A 109 -9.58 12.18 13.66
N GLY A 110 -8.72 11.87 12.67
CA GLY A 110 -8.95 10.76 11.75
C GLY A 110 -8.96 9.41 12.45
N ARG A 111 -10.00 8.60 12.21
CA ARG A 111 -10.10 7.25 12.76
C ARG A 111 -9.13 6.30 12.06
N ASP A 112 -8.53 5.38 12.80
CA ASP A 112 -7.66 4.35 12.24
C ASP A 112 -8.46 3.11 11.81
N ARG A 113 -9.32 3.28 10.80
CA ARG A 113 -10.24 2.27 10.27
C ARG A 113 -10.22 2.24 8.75
N LEU A 114 -10.60 1.12 8.15
CA LEU A 114 -10.57 0.89 6.69
C LEU A 114 -11.29 1.99 5.89
N ASN A 115 -12.43 2.48 6.38
CA ASN A 115 -13.20 3.55 5.73
C ASN A 115 -12.51 4.93 5.75
N ASN A 116 -11.49 5.13 6.57
CA ASN A 116 -10.64 6.32 6.58
C ASN A 116 -9.27 6.04 5.95
N PHE A 117 -9.05 4.89 5.31
CA PHE A 117 -7.82 4.64 4.57
C PHE A 117 -7.97 5.02 3.11
N GLN A 118 -6.85 5.26 2.44
CA GLN A 118 -6.78 5.50 1.01
C GLN A 118 -5.42 5.07 0.47
N THR A 119 -5.39 4.82 -0.83
CA THR A 119 -4.17 4.49 -1.56
C THR A 119 -3.48 5.75 -2.05
N LEU A 120 -2.20 5.93 -1.69
CA LEU A 120 -1.35 7.03 -2.17
C LEU A 120 0.01 6.50 -2.60
N CYS A 121 0.58 7.03 -3.69
CA CYS A 121 2.00 6.82 -3.94
C CYS A 121 2.84 7.51 -2.85
N VAL A 122 4.03 7.00 -2.55
CA VAL A 122 4.89 7.47 -1.46
C VAL A 122 5.17 8.98 -1.53
N ASP A 123 5.34 9.56 -2.72
CA ASP A 123 5.58 11.01 -2.85
C ASP A 123 4.38 11.84 -2.42
N CYS A 124 3.17 11.42 -2.81
CA CYS A 124 1.94 12.09 -2.44
C CYS A 124 1.63 11.91 -0.95
N ASN A 125 1.94 10.73 -0.39
CA ASN A 125 1.80 10.48 1.02
C ASN A 125 2.73 11.40 1.84
N LYS A 126 4.02 11.46 1.48
CA LYS A 126 5.00 12.38 2.07
C LYS A 126 4.55 13.85 1.98
N LYS A 127 4.08 14.28 0.81
CA LYS A 127 3.54 15.65 0.60
C LYS A 127 2.28 15.92 1.41
N LYS A 128 1.44 14.90 1.61
CA LYS A 128 0.24 15.04 2.44
C LYS A 128 0.60 15.24 3.89
N ALA A 129 1.47 14.40 4.46
CA ALA A 129 1.80 14.46 5.88
C ALA A 129 0.52 14.58 6.74
N SER A 130 0.41 15.62 7.57
CA SER A 130 -0.77 15.93 8.39
C SER A 130 -1.81 16.85 7.71
N GLN A 131 -1.68 17.13 6.41
CA GLN A 131 -2.69 17.85 5.62
C GLN A 131 -3.78 16.90 5.09
N THR A 132 -4.87 17.46 4.56
CA THR A 132 -5.91 16.67 3.88
C THR A 132 -5.55 16.45 2.41
N LYS A 133 -6.14 15.41 1.80
CA LYS A 133 -5.89 15.10 0.38
C LYS A 133 -6.31 16.26 -0.53
N GLU A 134 -7.36 17.00 -0.19
CA GLU A 134 -7.91 18.10 -0.97
C GLU A 134 -6.91 19.24 -1.10
N LEU A 135 -6.28 19.63 0.02
CA LEU A 135 -5.29 20.70 0.05
C LEU A 135 -4.08 20.36 -0.83
N VAL A 136 -3.61 19.11 -0.73
CA VAL A 136 -2.43 18.64 -1.46
C VAL A 136 -2.76 18.45 -2.94
N LYS A 137 -3.95 17.95 -3.26
CA LYS A 137 -4.42 17.78 -4.64
C LYS A 137 -4.55 19.13 -5.35
N LYS A 138 -5.08 20.17 -4.69
CA LYS A 138 -5.11 21.52 -5.25
C LYS A 138 -3.71 22.04 -5.59
N LYS A 139 -2.73 21.87 -4.68
CA LYS A 139 -1.32 22.24 -4.93
C LYS A 139 -0.71 21.42 -6.07
N HIS A 140 -1.02 20.12 -6.13
CA HIS A 140 -0.53 19.23 -7.18
C HIS A 140 -1.06 19.60 -8.57
N LEU A 141 -2.36 19.92 -8.69
CA LEU A 141 -2.97 20.35 -9.95
C LEU A 141 -2.42 21.68 -10.44
N LYS A 142 -2.09 22.61 -9.53
CA LYS A 142 -1.46 23.89 -9.87
C LYS A 142 0.01 23.78 -10.29
N ALA A 143 0.66 22.66 -9.97
CA ALA A 143 2.08 22.41 -10.25
C ALA A 143 2.31 21.46 -11.42
N LYS A 144 1.25 20.93 -12.05
CA LYS A 144 1.36 20.28 -13.35
C LYS A 144 1.51 21.39 -14.40
N PRO A 145 2.50 21.31 -15.30
CA PRO A 145 2.60 22.22 -16.43
C PRO A 145 1.36 22.14 -17.31
#